data_AF-A0A1V5PTJ2-F1
#
_entry.id   AF-A0A1V5PTJ2-F1
#
_cell.length_a   1.000
_cell.length_b   1.000
_cell.length_c   1.000
_cell.angle_alpha   90.00
_cell.angle_beta   90.00
_cell.angle_gamma   90.00
#
_symmetry.space_group_name_H-M   'P 1'
#
loop_
_entity.id
_entity.type
_entity.pdbx_description
1 polymer ?
#
loop_
_entity_poly.entity_id
_entity_poly.type
_entity_poly.pdbx_seq_one_letter_code
_entity_poly.pdbx_strand_id
1 'polypeptide(L)' 'MDKVYSTLISYILTIGWGIVGAVTMSLSLGILIRIFDWLTPVDEWKEIEKGNVSVAIILAAVIIAFGLVIASAVFGG' A
#
# COMPACT_ATOMS: atom_id res chain seq x y z
N MET A 1 30.24 -28.61 2.82
CA MET A 1 28.79 -28.76 2.51
C MET A 1 28.10 -27.41 2.66
N ASP A 2 28.78 -26.33 2.28
CA ASP A 2 28.57 -25.02 2.92
C ASP A 2 27.79 -24.08 1.99
N LYS A 3 27.97 -24.26 0.68
CA LYS A 3 27.24 -23.53 -0.38
C LYS A 3 25.77 -23.90 -0.50
N VAL A 4 25.40 -25.17 -0.30
CA VAL A 4 23.99 -25.59 -0.43
C VAL A 4 23.16 -25.01 0.70
N TYR A 5 23.69 -25.04 1.93
CA TYR A 5 23.01 -24.51 3.10
C TYR A 5 22.86 -22.98 3.03
N SER A 6 23.91 -22.27 2.60
CA SER A 6 23.81 -20.81 2.40
C SER A 6 22.77 -20.43 1.35
N THR A 7 22.71 -21.17 0.24
CA THR A 7 21.72 -20.91 -0.82
C THR A 7 20.30 -21.19 -0.36
N LEU A 8 20.07 -22.25 0.43
CA LEU A 8 18.75 -22.57 0.99
C LEU A 8 18.25 -21.47 1.93
N ILE A 9 19.14 -20.97 2.81
CA ILE A 9 18.84 -19.85 3.72
C ILE A 9 18.50 -18.60 2.92
N SER A 10 19.26 -18.28 1.87
CA SER A 10 18.99 -17.10 1.02
C SER A 10 17.59 -17.14 0.41
N TYR A 11 17.13 -18.30 -0.08
CA TYR A 11 15.76 -18.40 -0.62
C TYR A 11 14.69 -18.14 0.44
N ILE A 12 14.86 -18.69 1.65
CA ILE A 12 13.93 -18.46 2.77
C ILE A 12 13.90 -16.97 3.13
N LEU A 13 15.06 -16.32 3.21
CA LEU A 13 15.16 -14.90 3.50
C LEU A 13 14.51 -14.04 2.41
N THR A 14 14.68 -14.38 1.12
CA THR A 14 14.04 -13.66 0.01
C THR A 14 12.52 -13.73 0.11
N ILE A 15 11.96 -14.89 0.44
CA ILE A 15 10.53 -15.03 0.69
C ILE A 15 10.11 -14.20 1.91
N GLY A 16 10.92 -14.23 2.97
CA GLY A 16 10.71 -13.41 4.16
C GLY A 16 10.61 -11.92 3.86
N TRP A 17 11.55 -11.37 3.07
CA TRP A 17 11.52 -9.98 2.63
C TRP A 17 10.32 -9.65 1.75
N GLY A 18 9.89 -10.58 0.90
CA GLY A 18 8.67 -10.44 0.10
C GLY A 18 7.41 -10.30 0.97
N ILE A 19 7.30 -11.09 2.04
CA ILE A 19 6.19 -11.01 2.99
C ILE A 19 6.22 -9.68 3.75
N VAL A 20 7.39 -9.28 4.24
CA VAL A 20 7.55 -7.98 4.93
C VAL A 20 7.10 -6.85 4.02
N GLY A 21 7.55 -6.83 2.76
CA GLY A 21 7.12 -5.83 1.77
C GLY A 21 5.61 -5.82 1.57
N ALA A 22 4.98 -6.98 1.37
CA ALA A 22 3.52 -7.07 1.17
C ALA A 22 2.73 -6.54 2.39
N VAL A 23 3.17 -6.88 3.61
CA VAL A 23 2.54 -6.41 4.84
C VAL A 23 2.69 -4.89 4.98
N THR A 24 3.90 -4.37 4.76
CA THR A 24 4.15 -2.92 4.84
C THR A 24 3.32 -2.16 3.81
N MET A 25 3.16 -2.67 2.59
CA MET A 25 2.32 -2.03 1.56
C MET A 25 0.86 -1.95 1.97
N SER A 26 0.30 -3.05 2.49
CA SER A 26 -1.08 -3.09 2.98
C SER A 26 -1.31 -2.09 4.13
N LEU A 27 -0.39 -2.05 5.10
CA LEU A 27 -0.45 -1.11 6.21
C LEU A 27 -0.36 0.34 5.74
N SER A 28 0.50 0.63 4.77
CA SER A 28 0.68 1.98 4.25
C SER A 28 -0.58 2.51 3.57
N LEU A 29 -1.31 1.67 2.82
CA LEU A 29 -2.60 2.05 2.25
C LEU A 29 -3.66 2.33 3.33
N GLY A 30 -3.70 1.52 4.39
CA GLY A 30 -4.60 1.78 5.52
C GLY A 30 -4.30 3.10 6.22
N ILE A 31 -3.02 3.44 6.39
CA ILE A 31 -2.58 4.72 6.95
C ILE A 31 -2.98 5.88 6.02
N LEU A 32 -2.81 5.74 4.71
CA LEU A 32 -3.22 6.76 3.73
C LEU A 32 -4.70 7.10 3.88
N ILE A 33 -5.57 6.09 3.88
CA ILE A 33 -7.03 6.29 3.99
C ILE A 33 -7.35 6.96 5.33
N ARG A 34 -6.74 6.51 6.43
CA ARG A 34 -6.96 7.10 7.76
C ARG A 34 -6.56 8.57 7.83
N ILE A 35 -5.44 8.93 7.20
CA ILE A 35 -4.96 10.32 7.12
C ILE A 35 -5.90 11.14 6.24
N PHE A 36 -6.34 10.58 5.11
CA PHE A 36 -7.28 11.24 4.21
C PHE A 36 -8.58 11.58 4.94
N ASP A 37 -9.23 10.59 5.56
CA ASP A 37 -10.46 10.76 6.36
C ASP A 37 -10.30 11.79 7.50
N TRP A 38 -9.08 12.00 8.01
CA TRP A 38 -8.83 13.01 9.06
C TRP A 38 -8.64 14.43 8.50
N LEU A 39 -8.09 14.55 7.30
CA LEU A 39 -7.86 15.83 6.64
C LEU A 39 -9.13 16.37 5.98
N THR A 40 -10.00 15.49 5.49
CA THR A 40 -11.23 15.88 4.82
C THR A 40 -12.33 16.20 5.84
N PRO A 41 -13.08 17.31 5.68
CA PRO A 41 -14.20 17.63 6.58
C PRO A 41 -15.46 16.79 6.30
N VAL A 42 -15.42 15.87 5.35
CA VAL A 42 -16.56 15.07 4.88
C VAL A 42 -16.29 13.61 5.22
N ASP A 43 -17.34 12.88 5.62
CA ASP A 43 -17.26 11.43 5.83
C ASP A 43 -17.40 10.71 4.49
N GLU A 44 -16.26 10.29 3.93
CA GLU A 44 -16.16 9.70 2.61
C GLU A 44 -16.99 8.43 2.49
N TRP A 45 -16.91 7.57 3.50
CA TRP A 45 -17.62 6.29 3.53
C TRP A 45 -19.13 6.51 3.50
N LYS A 46 -19.65 7.43 4.31
CA LYS A 46 -21.08 7.77 4.28
C LYS A 46 -21.52 8.39 2.95
N GLU A 47 -20.70 9.24 2.34
CA GLU A 47 -21.03 9.83 1.05
C GLU A 47 -21.03 8.79 -0.08
N ILE A 48 -20.09 7.85 -0.07
CA ILE A 48 -20.06 6.73 -1.01
C ILE A 48 -21.30 5.84 -0.84
N GLU A 49 -21.71 5.52 0.39
CA GLU A 49 -22.93 4.76 0.68
C GLU A 49 -24.20 5.45 0.16
N LYS A 50 -24.25 6.78 0.21
CA LYS A 50 -25.35 7.59 -0.36
C LYS A 50 -25.34 7.65 -1.89
N GLY A 51 -24.33 7.06 -2.54
CA GLY A 51 -24.19 7.05 -4.01
C GLY A 51 -23.47 8.29 -4.56
N ASN A 52 -22.71 9.02 -3.74
CA ASN A 52 -21.93 10.16 -4.20
C ASN A 52 -20.69 9.70 -5.00
N VAL A 53 -20.88 9.56 -6.31
CA VAL A 53 -19.84 9.09 -7.25
C VAL A 53 -18.63 10.03 -7.27
N SER A 54 -18.82 11.34 -7.05
CA SER A 54 -17.72 12.30 -7.03
C SER A 54 -16.71 11.99 -5.93
N VAL A 55 -17.19 11.67 -4.72
CA VAL A 55 -16.33 11.29 -3.59
C VAL A 55 -15.62 9.97 -3.87
N ALA A 56 -16.31 8.98 -4.44
CA ALA A 56 -15.71 7.70 -4.81
C ALA A 56 -14.55 7.87 -5.81
N ILE A 57 -14.72 8.73 -6.82
CA ILE A 57 -13.68 9.01 -7.82
C ILE A 57 -12.47 9.68 -7.17
N ILE A 58 -12.69 10.64 -6.27
CA ILE A 58 -11.61 11.32 -5.55
C ILE A 58 -10.82 10.31 -4.71
N LEU A 59 -11.51 9.45 -3.94
CA LEU A 59 -10.86 8.42 -3.13
C LEU A 59 -10.04 7.45 -4.00
N ALA A 60 -10.59 7.03 -5.15
CA ALA A 60 -9.86 6.19 -6.10
C ALA A 60 -8.63 6.90 -6.68
N ALA A 61 -8.73 8.19 -7.03
CA ALA A 61 -7.61 8.97 -7.54
C ALA A 61 -6.48 9.10 -6.51
N VAL A 62 -6.82 9.29 -5.23
CA VAL A 62 -5.85 9.34 -4.12
C VAL A 62 -5.11 8.01 -3.96
N ILE A 63 -5.83 6.88 -4.02
CA ILE A 63 -5.24 5.55 -3.94
C ILE A 63 -4.29 5.30 -5.14
N ILE A 64 -4.70 5.67 -6.35
CA ILE A 64 -3.86 5.52 -7.55
C ILE A 64 -2.61 6.40 -7.44
N ALA A 65 -2.76 7.66 -7.05
CA ALA A 65 -1.63 8.58 -6.87
C ALA A 65 -0.63 8.06 -5.83
N PHE A 66 -1.13 7.51 -4.72
CA PHE A 66 -0.29 6.88 -3.71
C PHE A 66 0.48 5.67 -4.26
N GLY A 67 -0.18 4.81 -5.04
CA GLY A 67 0.47 3.70 -5.73
C GLY A 67 1.59 4.15 -6.66
N LEU A 68 1.40 5.26 -7.39
CA LEU A 68 2.43 5.85 -8.25
C LEU A 68 3.62 6.40 -7.45
N VAL A 69 3.37 7.02 -6.30
CA VAL A 69 4.43 7.51 -5.40
C VAL A 69 5.25 6.35 -4.82
N ILE A 70 4.59 5.25 -4.44
CA ILE A 70 5.31 4.04 -4.00
C ILE A 70 6.13 3.46 -5.15
N ALA A 71 5.54 3.36 -6.34
CA ALA A 71 6.23 2.82 -7.50
C ALA A 71 7.49 3.64 -7.82
N SER A 72 7.41 4.99 -7.78
CA SER A 72 8.58 5.83 -8.00
C SER A 72 9.62 5.69 -6.89
N ALA A 73 9.22 5.47 -5.63
CA ALA A 73 10.15 5.25 -4.53
C ALA A 73 10.88 3.90 -4.61
N VAL A 74 10.22 2.86 -5.12
CA VAL A 74 10.79 1.50 -5.23
C VAL A 74 11.62 1.32 -6.50
N PHE A 75 11.17 1.90 -7.63
CA PHE A 75 11.84 1.73 -8.93
C PHE A 75 12.76 2.89 -9.32
N GLY A 76 12.57 4.07 -8.75
CA GLY A 76 13.27 5.31 -9.12
C GLY A 76 14.45 5.68 -8.21
N GLY A 77 14.84 4.80 -7.29
CA GLY A 77 15.99 4.94 -6.38
C GLY A 77 17.22 4.17 -6.83
#